data_AF-A0A7I8N0T6-F1
#
_entry.id   AF-A0A7I8N0T6-F1
#
_cell.length_a   1.000
_cell.length_b   1.000
_cell.length_c   1.000
_cell.angle_alpha   90.00
_cell.angle_beta   90.00
_cell.angle_gamma   90.00
#
_symmetry.space_group_name_H-M   'P 1'
#
loop_
_entity.id
_entity.type
_entity.pdbx_description
1 polymer ?
#
loop_
_entity_poly.entity_id
_entity_poly.type
_entity_poly.pdbx_seq_one_letter_code
_entity_poly.pdbx_strand_id
1 'polypeptide(L)'
;MAEKIAQKLPEPLHRTPECGSSIVSARPGYWIPGPEPPKKGPHALVQGIRDLNQPVSVIALDGQMGIGVGGTAILGEGASRQQHAESYPLIGYVPPLLPEDLGDPLFKSSHGVNYAYVAGAMANGITSVEMVNAVGNAGMIGFFGSAGLSIAEIEAAIHRLRKQMPDGPFGMNLIHSPFEPDLEQATVDLYLDRKIRLVSASAYLDMTHPLIQYRVTGIHRGADGDIHCPNRLVAKVSRHEVARKFFSPPPARLLRELVEAGKITEGEAALAETVPVAESMTAEADSGGHTDNRPALTLLPTLIALRDELSGRYNYRQPLSVGLGGGIATPESTAAAFAMGAAYVLTGTVNQACVEAGTSDRVRRMLAEARQAEVAMAPAADMFEMGVKVQVLKRGTMFPQRAAKLYDLYRACDGLEDIPSKERDILEKDYFRSSLEEAWHQTRRFFETRDPKQIIRAQQDPHHKMALVFRSYLGQSSNWANSGDPSRQLDYQIWCGPAIGAFNQWVKGSFLEQPENRKVVTVAMNLLIGACIVTRANWLRQQGVPLGADAGRFSPMPLDDITQMCTYSNLAN
;
A
#
# COMPACT_ATOMS: atom_id res chain seq x y z
N MET A 1 -11.38 -52.70 -22.98
CA MET A 1 -11.17 -52.39 -21.54
C MET A 1 -11.83 -51.06 -21.20
N ALA A 2 -13.08 -50.95 -21.63
CA ALA A 2 -14.09 -49.94 -21.39
C ALA A 2 -15.37 -50.78 -21.27
N GLU A 3 -16.27 -50.45 -20.35
CA GLU A 3 -17.40 -51.28 -19.85
C GLU A 3 -17.05 -52.25 -18.71
N LYS A 4 -17.06 -51.72 -17.49
CA LYS A 4 -17.64 -52.31 -16.27
C LYS A 4 -17.14 -51.52 -15.07
N ILE A 5 -17.95 -50.55 -14.63
CA ILE A 5 -18.27 -50.16 -13.25
C ILE A 5 -19.30 -49.05 -13.42
N ALA A 6 -20.54 -49.46 -13.62
CA ALA A 6 -21.71 -48.60 -13.58
C ALA A 6 -22.68 -49.28 -12.61
N GLN A 7 -22.57 -48.97 -11.31
CA GLN A 7 -23.63 -49.12 -10.32
C GLN A 7 -23.18 -48.56 -8.96
N LYS A 8 -24.05 -47.72 -8.38
CA LYS A 8 -24.00 -47.07 -7.06
C LYS A 8 -23.19 -45.77 -6.96
N LEU A 9 -23.69 -44.71 -7.62
CA LEU A 9 -23.61 -43.35 -7.09
C LEU A 9 -24.92 -43.10 -6.30
N PRO A 10 -24.87 -42.59 -5.06
CA PRO A 10 -26.08 -42.16 -4.37
C PRO A 10 -26.65 -40.92 -5.07
N GLU A 11 -27.99 -40.83 -5.13
CA GLU A 11 -28.72 -39.70 -5.69
C GLU A 11 -28.21 -38.35 -5.12
N PRO A 12 -28.24 -37.26 -5.91
CA PRO A 12 -28.00 -35.94 -5.36
C PRO A 12 -29.10 -35.65 -4.34
N LEU A 13 -28.72 -35.55 -3.07
CA LEU A 13 -29.53 -34.95 -2.02
C LEU A 13 -29.78 -33.48 -2.39
N HIS A 14 -30.75 -33.22 -3.27
CA HIS A 14 -31.46 -31.95 -3.34
C HIS A 14 -32.36 -31.86 -2.11
N ARG A 15 -31.73 -31.67 -0.94
CA ARG A 15 -32.34 -30.95 0.16
C ARG A 15 -31.76 -29.55 0.12
N THR A 16 -32.48 -28.62 -0.50
CA THR A 16 -32.47 -27.25 0.02
C THR A 16 -32.74 -27.37 1.51
N PRO A 17 -31.85 -26.89 2.40
CA PRO A 17 -32.23 -26.76 3.79
C PRO A 17 -33.38 -25.74 3.79
N GLU A 18 -34.59 -26.20 4.09
CA GLU A 18 -35.58 -25.31 4.68
C GLU A 18 -34.86 -24.70 5.88
N CYS A 19 -34.53 -23.42 5.75
CA CYS A 19 -33.92 -22.63 6.81
C CYS A 19 -35.01 -22.48 7.87
N GLY A 20 -35.15 -23.50 8.73
CA GLY A 20 -35.95 -23.43 9.93
C GLY A 20 -35.44 -22.25 10.73
N SER A 21 -36.25 -21.21 10.78
CA SER A 21 -36.04 -19.98 11.54
C SER A 21 -36.09 -20.30 13.04
N SER A 22 -35.05 -20.91 13.60
CA SER A 22 -34.84 -20.89 15.04
C SER A 22 -34.21 -19.53 15.38
N ILE A 23 -34.96 -18.74 16.13
CA ILE A 23 -34.61 -17.40 16.60
C ILE A 23 -33.20 -17.41 17.20
N VAL A 24 -32.31 -16.60 16.63
CA VAL A 24 -31.02 -16.26 17.23
C VAL A 24 -31.27 -15.80 18.66
N SER A 25 -30.64 -16.43 19.65
CA SER A 25 -30.84 -16.08 21.06
C SER A 25 -30.66 -14.58 21.26
N ALA A 26 -31.69 -13.90 21.77
CA ALA A 26 -31.66 -12.47 22.02
C ALA A 26 -30.47 -12.12 22.95
N ARG A 27 -29.83 -11.00 22.67
CA ARG A 27 -28.80 -10.44 23.55
C ARG A 27 -29.48 -9.65 24.67
N PRO A 28 -28.82 -9.44 25.82
CA PRO A 28 -29.39 -8.62 26.89
C PRO A 28 -29.58 -7.18 26.39
N GLY A 29 -30.79 -6.85 25.94
CA GLY A 29 -31.16 -5.53 25.43
C GLY A 29 -32.47 -5.52 24.65
N TYR A 30 -33.02 -4.33 24.46
CA TYR A 30 -34.26 -4.08 23.71
C TYR A 30 -34.08 -2.86 22.80
N TRP A 31 -34.83 -2.84 21.71
CA TRP A 31 -34.98 -1.68 20.84
C TRP A 31 -36.39 -1.12 21.02
N ILE A 32 -36.46 0.19 21.25
CA ILE A 32 -37.70 0.95 21.36
C ILE A 32 -37.92 1.67 20.03
N PRO A 33 -39.10 1.53 19.40
CA PRO A 33 -39.41 2.20 18.15
C PRO A 33 -39.33 3.72 18.25
N GLY A 34 -38.83 4.32 17.18
CA GLY A 34 -39.02 5.74 16.91
C GLY A 34 -40.29 5.98 16.10
N PRO A 35 -40.35 7.05 15.28
CA PRO A 35 -41.51 7.35 14.46
C PRO A 35 -41.70 6.36 13.28
N GLU A 36 -40.64 5.66 12.86
CA GLU A 36 -40.72 4.65 11.80
C GLU A 36 -40.92 3.24 12.38
N PRO A 37 -41.84 2.43 11.80
CA PRO A 37 -41.99 1.04 12.18
C PRO A 37 -40.78 0.21 11.74
N PRO A 38 -40.48 -0.91 12.42
CA PRO A 38 -39.45 -1.85 11.97
C PRO A 38 -39.66 -2.34 10.54
N LYS A 39 -38.57 -2.43 9.79
CA LYS A 39 -38.56 -2.99 8.44
C LYS A 39 -38.32 -4.50 8.51
N LYS A 40 -38.97 -5.27 7.64
CA LYS A 40 -38.84 -6.74 7.56
C LYS A 40 -38.00 -7.16 6.35
N GLY A 41 -37.34 -8.31 6.47
CA GLY A 41 -36.71 -9.02 5.35
C GLY A 41 -35.22 -8.69 5.10
N PRO A 42 -34.53 -9.54 4.30
CA PRO A 42 -33.09 -9.45 4.08
C PRO A 42 -32.65 -8.18 3.34
N HIS A 43 -33.53 -7.59 2.54
CA HIS A 43 -33.23 -6.36 1.81
C HIS A 43 -33.06 -5.16 2.76
N ALA A 44 -33.94 -5.02 3.76
CA ALA A 44 -33.85 -3.97 4.77
C ALA A 44 -32.54 -4.07 5.57
N LEU A 45 -32.08 -5.31 5.85
CA LEU A 45 -30.80 -5.53 6.53
C LEU A 45 -29.62 -5.09 5.67
N VAL A 46 -29.60 -5.47 4.39
CA VAL A 46 -28.54 -5.07 3.46
C VAL A 46 -28.52 -3.55 3.30
N GLN A 47 -29.68 -2.90 3.17
CA GLN A 47 -29.77 -1.44 3.11
C GLN A 47 -29.24 -0.79 4.40
N GLY A 48 -29.63 -1.30 5.57
CA GLY A 48 -29.13 -0.80 6.86
C GLY A 48 -27.61 -0.96 6.99
N ILE A 49 -27.04 -2.10 6.58
CA ILE A 49 -25.58 -2.30 6.60
C ILE A 49 -24.88 -1.28 5.69
N ARG A 50 -25.50 -0.93 4.56
CA ARG A 50 -24.97 0.04 3.59
C ARG A 50 -25.17 1.48 4.00
N ASP A 51 -26.12 1.81 4.87
CA ASP A 51 -26.27 3.17 5.40
C ASP A 51 -25.23 3.44 6.49
N LEU A 52 -24.06 3.93 6.08
CA LEU A 52 -22.90 4.08 6.96
C LEU A 52 -23.08 5.10 8.09
N ASN A 53 -24.02 6.03 7.94
CA ASN A 53 -24.23 7.12 8.90
C ASN A 53 -25.22 6.76 9.99
N GLN A 54 -26.07 5.77 9.74
CA GLN A 54 -27.08 5.34 10.70
C GLN A 54 -26.67 4.04 11.39
N PRO A 55 -27.00 3.89 12.69
CA PRO A 55 -26.90 2.61 13.34
C PRO A 55 -27.93 1.63 12.80
N VAL A 56 -27.62 0.33 12.83
CA VAL A 56 -28.57 -0.74 12.52
C VAL A 56 -28.89 -1.50 13.79
N SER A 57 -30.17 -1.54 14.17
CA SER A 57 -30.66 -2.42 15.22
C SER A 57 -31.35 -3.61 14.59
N VAL A 58 -30.82 -4.81 14.80
CA VAL A 58 -31.45 -6.07 14.39
C VAL A 58 -32.27 -6.58 15.57
N ILE A 59 -33.57 -6.78 15.37
CA ILE A 59 -34.53 -7.06 16.43
C ILE A 59 -35.31 -8.35 16.18
N ALA A 60 -35.84 -8.94 17.25
CA ALA A 60 -36.81 -10.03 17.17
C ALA A 60 -38.22 -9.44 17.04
N LEU A 61 -38.78 -9.54 15.83
CA LEU A 61 -40.10 -9.05 15.46
C LEU A 61 -41.00 -10.23 15.10
N ASP A 62 -41.99 -10.53 15.93
CA ASP A 62 -42.93 -11.63 15.74
C ASP A 62 -42.24 -13.00 15.55
N GLY A 63 -41.11 -13.23 16.22
CA GLY A 63 -40.30 -14.45 16.05
C GLY A 63 -39.46 -14.50 14.77
N GLN A 64 -39.40 -13.40 14.02
CA GLN A 64 -38.54 -13.22 12.84
C GLN A 64 -37.53 -12.08 13.04
N MET A 65 -36.58 -11.96 12.13
CA MET A 65 -35.62 -10.86 12.12
C MET A 65 -36.26 -9.60 11.53
N GLY A 66 -36.25 -8.52 12.31
CA GLY A 66 -36.62 -7.17 11.89
C GLY A 66 -35.44 -6.20 11.99
N ILE A 67 -35.56 -5.05 11.33
CA ILE A 67 -34.58 -3.96 11.34
C ILE A 67 -35.25 -2.72 11.93
N GLY A 68 -34.78 -2.32 13.11
CA GLY A 68 -35.18 -1.08 13.76
C GLY A 68 -34.47 0.13 13.13
N VAL A 69 -35.24 1.15 12.75
CA VAL A 69 -34.76 2.40 12.15
C VAL A 69 -35.27 3.57 12.99
N GLY A 70 -34.42 4.56 13.29
CA GLY A 70 -34.81 5.80 13.97
C GLY A 70 -35.29 5.65 15.42
N GLY A 71 -35.06 4.50 16.06
CA GLY A 71 -35.42 4.22 17.46
C GLY A 71 -34.21 4.15 18.41
N THR A 72 -34.45 3.78 19.67
CA THR A 72 -33.41 3.71 20.71
C THR A 72 -33.08 2.27 21.08
N ALA A 73 -31.80 1.90 20.98
CA ALA A 73 -31.30 0.62 21.49
C ALA A 73 -30.83 0.77 22.94
N ILE A 74 -31.34 -0.07 23.84
CA ILE A 74 -30.93 -0.15 25.25
C ILE A 74 -30.23 -1.49 25.47
N LEU A 75 -29.00 -1.45 25.99
CA LEU A 75 -28.18 -2.63 26.29
C LEU A 75 -28.18 -2.91 27.80
N GLY A 76 -28.18 -4.19 28.17
CA GLY A 76 -28.09 -4.65 29.56
C GLY A 76 -29.38 -5.28 30.11
N GLU A 77 -29.22 -6.13 31.12
CA GLU A 77 -30.30 -6.96 31.71
C GLU A 77 -31.34 -6.15 32.50
N GLY A 78 -30.99 -4.93 32.95
CA GLY A 78 -31.87 -4.03 33.71
C GLY A 78 -32.84 -3.21 32.86
N ALA A 79 -32.79 -3.33 31.53
CA ALA A 79 -33.71 -2.67 30.61
C ALA A 79 -35.09 -3.35 30.71
N SER A 80 -35.86 -3.04 31.74
CA SER A 80 -37.13 -3.71 31.96
C SER A 80 -38.11 -3.38 30.82
N ARG A 81 -38.73 -4.43 30.27
CA ARG A 81 -39.86 -4.37 29.33
C ARG A 81 -41.06 -3.58 29.88
N GLN A 82 -41.05 -3.24 31.17
CA GLN A 82 -42.19 -2.68 31.91
C GLN A 82 -42.39 -1.17 31.71
N GLN A 83 -41.45 -0.44 31.08
CA GLN A 83 -41.56 1.01 30.88
C GLN A 83 -42.05 1.43 29.50
N HIS A 84 -42.01 0.56 28.49
CA HIS A 84 -42.41 0.88 27.10
C HIS A 84 -43.27 -0.24 26.50
N ALA A 85 -44.54 0.07 26.18
CA ALA A 85 -45.54 -0.89 25.70
C ALA A 85 -45.15 -1.57 24.37
N GLU A 86 -44.39 -0.89 23.52
CA GLU A 86 -43.82 -1.45 22.30
C GLU A 86 -42.28 -1.45 22.40
N SER A 87 -41.72 -2.62 22.69
CA SER A 87 -40.28 -2.86 22.69
C SER A 87 -39.97 -4.23 22.11
N TYR A 88 -38.88 -4.32 21.36
CA TYR A 88 -38.48 -5.54 20.66
C TYR A 88 -37.13 -6.04 21.18
N PRO A 89 -36.96 -7.34 21.47
CA PRO A 89 -35.66 -7.87 21.88
C PRO A 89 -34.58 -7.57 20.84
N LEU A 90 -33.41 -7.12 21.28
CA LEU A 90 -32.29 -6.82 20.40
C LEU A 90 -31.49 -8.10 20.11
N ILE A 91 -31.29 -8.40 18.84
CA ILE A 91 -30.50 -9.53 18.35
C ILE A 91 -29.08 -9.09 17.97
N GLY A 92 -28.95 -7.89 17.41
CA GLY A 92 -27.65 -7.32 17.04
C GLY A 92 -27.71 -5.82 16.86
N TYR A 93 -26.55 -5.19 16.96
CA TYR A 93 -26.39 -3.74 16.80
C TYR A 93 -25.12 -3.42 16.02
N VAL A 94 -25.22 -2.46 15.10
CA VAL A 94 -24.09 -1.92 14.35
C VAL A 94 -24.11 -0.41 14.49
N PRO A 95 -23.04 0.23 15.00
CA PRO A 95 -22.95 1.67 15.00
C PRO A 95 -22.70 2.24 13.60
N PRO A 96 -22.86 3.57 13.40
CA PRO A 96 -22.29 4.28 12.26
C PRO A 96 -20.81 3.94 12.11
N LEU A 97 -20.34 3.86 10.86
CA LEU A 97 -18.93 3.64 10.55
C LEU A 97 -18.65 4.25 9.18
N LEU A 98 -18.03 5.43 9.20
CA LEU A 98 -17.64 6.17 8.02
C LEU A 98 -16.19 5.87 7.63
N PRO A 99 -15.80 6.12 6.37
CA PRO A 99 -14.41 5.97 5.93
C PRO A 99 -13.41 6.75 6.80
N GLU A 100 -13.82 7.92 7.30
CA GLU A 100 -13.08 8.78 8.21
C GLU A 100 -12.89 8.16 9.60
N ASP A 101 -13.68 7.14 9.98
CA ASP A 101 -13.55 6.45 11.26
C ASP A 101 -12.55 5.30 11.19
N LEU A 102 -12.14 4.87 9.99
CA LEU A 102 -11.16 3.82 9.81
C LEU A 102 -9.75 4.31 10.17
N GLY A 103 -8.95 3.38 10.69
CA GLY A 103 -7.55 3.61 11.09
C GLY A 103 -7.40 4.46 12.34
N ASP A 104 -6.19 4.99 12.53
CA ASP A 104 -5.79 5.69 13.74
C ASP A 104 -6.07 7.21 13.63
N PRO A 105 -6.90 7.79 14.53
CA PRO A 105 -7.10 9.24 14.62
C PRO A 105 -5.81 10.05 14.82
N LEU A 106 -4.82 9.50 15.53
CA LEU A 106 -3.53 10.15 15.76
C LEU A 106 -2.70 10.21 14.49
N PHE A 107 -2.73 9.17 13.65
CA PHE A 107 -2.10 9.21 12.33
C PHE A 107 -2.73 10.32 11.47
N LYS A 108 -4.05 10.37 11.42
CA LYS A 108 -4.80 11.37 10.63
C LYS A 108 -4.49 12.80 11.06
N SER A 109 -4.59 13.09 12.35
CA SER A 109 -4.27 14.42 12.90
C SER A 109 -2.79 14.78 12.75
N SER A 110 -1.88 13.83 12.97
CA SER A 110 -0.44 14.05 12.81
C SER A 110 -0.09 14.40 11.37
N HIS A 111 -0.71 13.78 10.37
CA HIS A 111 -0.39 14.04 8.96
C HIS A 111 -1.33 15.02 8.26
N GLY A 112 -2.34 15.55 8.96
CA GLY A 112 -3.29 16.52 8.40
C GLY A 112 -4.20 15.92 7.32
N VAL A 113 -4.69 14.70 7.55
CA VAL A 113 -5.54 13.97 6.60
C VAL A 113 -6.86 13.52 7.20
N ASN A 114 -7.86 13.29 6.33
CA ASN A 114 -9.19 12.83 6.70
C ASN A 114 -9.28 11.31 6.69
N TYR A 115 -8.51 10.65 5.82
CA TYR A 115 -8.54 9.21 5.65
C TYR A 115 -7.20 8.58 5.98
N ALA A 116 -7.23 7.45 6.68
CA ALA A 116 -6.06 6.64 7.00
C ALA A 116 -5.61 5.80 5.78
N TYR A 117 -5.30 6.48 4.68
CA TYR A 117 -4.98 5.89 3.39
C TYR A 117 -3.75 6.57 2.77
N VAL A 118 -2.82 5.75 2.29
CA VAL A 118 -1.57 6.18 1.68
C VAL A 118 -1.44 5.62 0.27
N ALA A 119 -1.22 6.48 -0.72
CA ALA A 119 -0.70 6.08 -2.02
C ALA A 119 0.83 5.99 -1.94
N GLY A 120 1.34 4.75 -1.97
CA GLY A 120 2.77 4.47 -1.84
C GLY A 120 3.59 4.97 -3.03
N ALA A 121 4.87 5.21 -2.77
CA ALA A 121 5.82 5.58 -3.81
C ALA A 121 6.09 4.43 -4.78
N MET A 122 6.00 4.72 -6.07
CA MET A 122 6.36 3.85 -7.18
C MET A 122 7.42 4.57 -8.00
N ALA A 123 8.59 3.92 -8.18
CA ALA A 123 9.81 4.52 -8.72
C ALA A 123 9.63 5.19 -10.11
N ASN A 124 10.61 5.99 -10.51
CA ASN A 124 10.67 6.68 -11.80
C ASN A 124 9.43 7.56 -12.09
N GLY A 125 8.89 8.20 -11.05
CA GLY A 125 7.73 9.09 -11.17
C GLY A 125 6.42 8.37 -11.48
N ILE A 126 6.32 7.05 -11.32
CA ILE A 126 5.06 6.30 -11.52
C ILE A 126 4.00 6.78 -10.52
N THR A 127 4.36 6.98 -9.24
CA THR A 127 3.56 7.85 -8.37
C THR A 127 3.89 9.29 -8.75
N SER A 128 3.12 9.79 -9.72
CA SER A 128 3.31 11.07 -10.38
C SER A 128 2.92 12.25 -9.50
N VAL A 129 3.24 13.47 -9.97
CA VAL A 129 2.74 14.71 -9.38
C VAL A 129 1.20 14.72 -9.40
N GLU A 130 0.59 14.30 -10.50
CA GLU A 130 -0.87 14.25 -10.68
C GLU A 130 -1.53 13.32 -9.67
N MET A 131 -0.95 12.15 -9.44
CA MET A 131 -1.46 11.19 -8.47
C MET A 131 -1.36 11.71 -7.05
N VAL A 132 -0.19 12.25 -6.67
CA VAL A 132 0.03 12.83 -5.34
C VAL A 132 -0.91 14.01 -5.10
N ASN A 133 -1.10 14.87 -6.10
CA ASN A 133 -2.04 15.98 -6.05
C ASN A 133 -3.49 15.50 -5.88
N ALA A 134 -3.91 14.49 -6.64
CA ALA A 134 -5.26 13.94 -6.56
C ALA A 134 -5.56 13.37 -5.17
N VAL A 135 -4.68 12.53 -4.61
CA VAL A 135 -4.91 11.93 -3.28
C VAL A 135 -4.77 12.94 -2.15
N GLY A 136 -3.83 13.88 -2.25
CA GLY A 136 -3.64 14.92 -1.25
C GLY A 136 -4.86 15.85 -1.12
N ASN A 137 -5.42 16.28 -2.25
CA ASN A 137 -6.63 17.11 -2.25
C ASN A 137 -7.87 16.35 -1.77
N ALA A 138 -7.86 15.02 -1.87
CA ALA A 138 -8.91 14.17 -1.31
C ALA A 138 -8.75 13.90 0.20
N GLY A 139 -7.78 14.52 0.88
CA GLY A 139 -7.55 14.31 2.31
C GLY A 139 -6.88 12.97 2.63
N MET A 140 -6.01 12.50 1.74
CA MET A 140 -5.13 11.33 1.90
C MET A 140 -3.66 11.75 1.74
N ILE A 141 -2.70 10.84 1.84
CA ILE A 141 -1.27 11.13 1.57
C ILE A 141 -0.80 10.37 0.34
N GLY A 142 -0.09 11.07 -0.55
CA GLY A 142 0.71 10.47 -1.62
C GLY A 142 2.19 10.71 -1.41
N PHE A 143 3.01 9.70 -1.70
CA PHE A 143 4.47 9.83 -1.72
C PHE A 143 5.00 9.82 -3.15
N PHE A 144 5.53 10.95 -3.63
CA PHE A 144 6.08 11.05 -4.98
C PHE A 144 7.21 10.04 -5.21
N GLY A 145 7.18 9.39 -6.38
CA GLY A 145 8.09 8.34 -6.79
C GLY A 145 9.48 8.81 -7.22
N SER A 146 10.25 9.41 -6.33
CA SER A 146 11.56 10.01 -6.63
C SER A 146 12.68 9.02 -6.97
N ALA A 147 12.57 7.75 -6.56
CA ALA A 147 13.60 6.74 -6.79
C ALA A 147 13.89 6.55 -8.28
N GLY A 148 15.16 6.63 -8.69
CA GLY A 148 15.59 6.51 -10.09
C GLY A 148 15.56 7.81 -10.90
N LEU A 149 14.98 8.89 -10.36
CA LEU A 149 15.02 10.22 -10.98
C LEU A 149 16.29 10.99 -10.60
N SER A 150 16.70 11.92 -11.46
CA SER A 150 17.77 12.87 -11.16
C SER A 150 17.34 13.94 -10.16
N ILE A 151 18.30 14.59 -9.49
CA ILE A 151 18.03 15.69 -8.55
C ILE A 151 17.23 16.82 -9.21
N ALA A 152 17.51 17.15 -10.48
CA ALA A 152 16.78 18.17 -11.23
C ALA A 152 15.31 17.79 -11.48
N GLU A 153 15.04 16.52 -11.78
CA GLU A 153 13.67 16.02 -11.94
C GLU A 153 12.90 16.00 -10.62
N ILE A 154 13.56 15.60 -9.53
CA ILE A 154 12.99 15.65 -8.17
C ILE A 154 12.64 17.09 -7.80
N GLU A 155 13.55 18.03 -8.06
CA GLU A 155 13.34 19.45 -7.81
C GLU A 155 12.17 20.02 -8.64
N ALA A 156 12.08 19.67 -9.93
CA ALA A 156 10.96 20.08 -10.77
C ALA A 156 9.62 19.53 -10.27
N ALA A 157 9.59 18.28 -9.77
CA ALA A 157 8.41 17.69 -9.17
C ALA A 157 7.98 18.43 -7.89
N ILE A 158 8.94 18.78 -7.00
CA ILE A 158 8.68 19.58 -5.80
C ILE A 158 8.04 20.92 -6.16
N HIS A 159 8.58 21.62 -7.16
CA HIS A 159 8.03 22.91 -7.60
C HIS A 159 6.59 22.77 -8.11
N ARG A 160 6.30 21.73 -8.90
CA ARG A 160 4.95 21.47 -9.40
C ARG A 160 3.96 21.13 -8.28
N LEU A 161 4.35 20.24 -7.36
CA LEU A 161 3.51 19.83 -6.23
C LEU A 161 3.14 21.03 -5.37
N ARG A 162 4.09 21.89 -5.01
CA ARG A 162 3.82 23.10 -4.23
C ARG A 162 2.95 24.12 -4.93
N LYS A 163 3.13 24.26 -6.24
CA LYS A 163 2.29 25.15 -7.02
C LYS A 163 0.83 24.67 -7.04
N GLN A 164 0.61 23.36 -7.07
CA GLN A 164 -0.73 22.76 -7.11
C GLN A 164 -1.34 22.60 -5.71
N MET A 165 -0.50 22.43 -4.69
CA MET A 165 -0.88 22.19 -3.30
C MET A 165 0.00 23.02 -2.33
N PRO A 166 -0.20 24.34 -2.22
CA PRO A 166 0.62 25.18 -1.34
C PRO A 166 0.58 24.73 0.13
N ASP A 167 -0.61 24.37 0.61
CA ASP A 167 -0.88 23.98 2.00
C ASP A 167 -1.26 22.49 2.15
N GLY A 168 -1.19 21.73 1.06
CA GLY A 168 -1.71 20.36 1.02
C GLY A 168 -0.70 19.31 1.47
N PRO A 169 -1.16 18.18 2.05
CA PRO A 169 -0.29 17.12 2.52
C PRO A 169 0.28 16.34 1.34
N PHE A 170 1.60 16.37 1.16
CA PHE A 170 2.31 15.47 0.27
C PHE A 170 3.64 15.05 0.87
N GLY A 171 4.10 13.86 0.48
CA GLY A 171 5.42 13.35 0.83
C GLY A 171 6.27 13.06 -0.39
N MET A 172 7.57 12.92 -0.16
CA MET A 172 8.52 12.49 -1.18
C MET A 172 9.13 11.14 -0.77
N ASN A 173 9.43 10.26 -1.71
CA ASN A 173 10.19 9.07 -1.38
C ASN A 173 11.65 9.44 -1.07
N LEU A 174 12.25 8.78 -0.09
CA LEU A 174 13.69 8.77 0.16
C LEU A 174 14.11 7.30 0.13
N ILE A 175 14.82 6.91 -0.92
CA ILE A 175 15.29 5.53 -1.10
C ILE A 175 16.74 5.43 -0.66
N HIS A 176 17.06 4.37 0.08
CA HIS A 176 18.44 4.05 0.38
C HIS A 176 19.17 3.59 -0.90
N SER A 177 20.34 4.16 -1.18
CA SER A 177 21.16 3.81 -2.34
C SER A 177 22.58 3.43 -1.90
N PRO A 178 22.81 2.18 -1.45
CA PRO A 178 24.08 1.79 -0.83
C PRO A 178 25.30 1.91 -1.75
N PHE A 179 25.10 1.82 -3.06
CA PHE A 179 26.17 1.97 -4.06
C PHE A 179 26.31 3.40 -4.61
N GLU A 180 25.38 4.31 -4.27
CA GLU A 180 25.39 5.73 -4.67
C GLU A 180 25.08 6.61 -3.44
N PRO A 181 25.87 6.56 -2.34
CA PRO A 181 25.56 7.29 -1.10
C PRO A 181 25.51 8.82 -1.29
N ASP A 182 26.30 9.35 -2.24
CA ASP A 182 26.28 10.77 -2.59
C ASP A 182 24.92 11.22 -3.17
N LEU A 183 24.19 10.31 -3.84
CA LEU A 183 22.86 10.59 -4.37
C LEU A 183 21.83 10.71 -3.23
N GLU A 184 21.93 9.84 -2.22
CA GLU A 184 21.07 9.92 -1.03
C GLU A 184 21.30 11.24 -0.29
N GLN A 185 22.58 11.64 -0.10
CA GLN A 185 22.93 12.92 0.50
C GLN A 185 22.42 14.11 -0.30
N ALA A 186 22.63 14.14 -1.62
CA ALA A 186 22.16 15.22 -2.48
C ALA A 186 20.62 15.35 -2.46
N THR A 187 19.91 14.23 -2.35
CA THR A 187 18.44 14.22 -2.23
C THR A 187 18.00 14.81 -0.90
N VAL A 188 18.67 14.46 0.21
CA VAL A 188 18.41 15.04 1.53
C VAL A 188 18.71 16.54 1.56
N ASP A 189 19.83 16.98 0.98
CA ASP A 189 20.19 18.39 0.91
C ASP A 189 19.12 19.17 0.12
N LEU A 190 18.63 18.64 -1.02
CA LEU A 190 17.52 19.22 -1.76
C LEU A 190 16.24 19.28 -0.91
N TYR A 191 15.89 18.20 -0.20
CA TYR A 191 14.69 18.18 0.64
C TYR A 191 14.75 19.17 1.79
N LEU A 192 15.90 19.34 2.42
CA LEU A 192 16.12 20.33 3.48
C LEU A 192 16.06 21.76 2.94
N ASP A 193 16.78 22.06 1.85
CA ASP A 193 16.76 23.38 1.20
C ASP A 193 15.34 23.76 0.79
N ARG A 194 14.66 22.82 0.13
CA ARG A 194 13.28 23.03 -0.27
C ARG A 194 12.34 22.97 0.93
N LYS A 195 12.67 22.50 2.13
CA LYS A 195 11.73 22.33 3.27
C LYS A 195 10.63 21.31 2.98
N ILE A 196 10.97 20.18 2.37
CA ILE A 196 10.10 19.00 2.36
C ILE A 196 10.02 18.45 3.78
N ARG A 197 8.80 18.34 4.32
CA ARG A 197 8.57 18.02 5.74
C ARG A 197 8.10 16.60 5.99
N LEU A 198 7.86 15.82 4.94
CA LEU A 198 7.39 14.46 5.03
C LEU A 198 8.07 13.60 3.95
N VAL A 199 8.73 12.53 4.38
CA VAL A 199 9.28 11.54 3.44
C VAL A 199 8.95 10.12 3.83
N SER A 200 8.81 9.27 2.80
CA SER A 200 8.72 7.82 2.95
C SER A 200 10.13 7.25 2.82
N ALA A 201 10.71 6.76 3.91
CA ALA A 201 12.03 6.13 3.91
C ALA A 201 11.91 4.65 3.50
N SER A 202 12.57 4.24 2.42
CA SER A 202 12.42 2.92 1.82
C SER A 202 13.76 2.26 1.50
N ALA A 203 13.79 0.92 1.46
CA ALA A 203 14.97 0.09 1.17
C ALA A 203 16.15 0.20 2.16
N TYR A 204 15.96 0.84 3.31
CA TYR A 204 17.00 0.95 4.35
C TYR A 204 17.29 -0.40 5.02
N LEU A 205 18.57 -0.72 5.17
CA LEU A 205 19.08 -1.85 5.95
C LEU A 205 19.66 -1.40 7.31
N ASP A 206 20.15 -0.17 7.34
CA ASP A 206 20.65 0.51 8.53
C ASP A 206 20.36 2.00 8.47
N MET A 207 20.58 2.71 9.58
CA MET A 207 20.49 4.16 9.64
C MET A 207 21.71 4.78 8.94
N THR A 208 21.47 5.78 8.10
CA THR A 208 22.51 6.50 7.34
C THR A 208 22.64 7.94 7.83
N HIS A 209 23.79 8.57 7.58
CA HIS A 209 23.96 10.00 7.89
C HIS A 209 22.92 10.89 7.21
N PRO A 210 22.62 10.76 5.89
CA PRO A 210 21.59 11.57 5.25
C PRO A 210 20.21 11.42 5.91
N LEU A 211 19.78 10.18 6.21
CA LEU A 211 18.48 9.92 6.83
C LEU A 211 18.36 10.59 8.21
N ILE A 212 19.39 10.43 9.05
CA ILE A 212 19.40 11.03 10.39
C ILE A 212 19.49 12.55 10.29
N GLN A 213 20.32 13.11 9.40
CA GLN A 213 20.38 14.55 9.16
C GLN A 213 18.99 15.09 8.79
N TYR A 214 18.30 14.48 7.82
CA TYR A 214 16.95 14.88 7.44
C TYR A 214 16.02 14.90 8.66
N ARG A 215 16.02 13.82 9.45
CA ARG A 215 15.14 13.69 10.63
C ARG A 215 15.36 14.80 11.65
N VAL A 216 16.61 15.08 12.01
CA VAL A 216 16.91 15.90 13.20
C VAL A 216 17.11 17.38 12.90
N THR A 217 17.32 17.76 11.64
CA THR A 217 17.52 19.17 11.26
C THR A 217 16.28 20.00 11.62
N GLY A 218 16.48 21.04 12.44
CA GLY A 218 15.45 21.96 12.91
C GLY A 218 14.63 21.44 14.09
N ILE A 219 14.99 20.31 14.71
CA ILE A 219 14.35 19.84 15.94
C ILE A 219 14.54 20.87 17.05
N HIS A 220 13.47 21.19 17.76
CA HIS A 220 13.49 22.19 18.83
C HIS A 220 12.44 21.89 19.90
N ARG A 221 12.60 22.48 21.08
CA ARG A 221 11.59 22.43 22.13
C ARG A 221 10.60 23.59 21.94
N GLY A 222 9.31 23.28 21.93
CA GLY A 222 8.20 24.23 21.85
C GLY A 222 7.99 24.98 23.17
N ALA A 223 7.13 26.00 23.13
CA ALA A 223 6.79 26.80 24.30
C ALA A 223 6.02 26.01 25.38
N ASP A 224 5.34 24.95 24.98
CA ASP A 224 4.68 23.96 25.84
C ASP A 224 5.64 22.93 26.46
N GLY A 225 6.92 22.98 26.07
CA GLY A 225 7.95 22.05 26.52
C GLY A 225 8.02 20.75 25.72
N ASP A 226 7.18 20.55 24.70
CA ASP A 226 7.25 19.38 23.81
C ASP A 226 8.34 19.52 22.75
N ILE A 227 8.81 18.39 22.22
CA ILE A 227 9.83 18.37 21.18
C ILE A 227 9.14 18.35 19.82
N HIS A 228 9.39 19.37 19.01
CA HIS A 228 8.88 19.48 17.65
C HIS A 228 9.93 19.01 16.66
N CYS A 229 9.58 17.96 15.91
CA CYS A 229 10.36 17.44 14.79
C CYS A 229 9.74 17.94 13.48
N PRO A 230 10.27 19.01 12.85
CA PRO A 230 9.65 19.57 11.64
C PRO A 230 9.70 18.60 10.45
N ASN A 231 10.69 17.70 10.42
CA ASN A 231 10.89 16.73 9.35
C ASN A 231 10.42 15.35 9.83
N ARG A 232 9.33 14.88 9.22
CA ARG A 232 8.67 13.62 9.58
C ARG A 232 9.02 12.50 8.62
N LEU A 233 9.03 11.29 9.16
CA LEU A 233 9.40 10.07 8.44
C LEU A 233 8.28 9.04 8.56
N VAL A 234 7.91 8.47 7.42
CA VAL A 234 7.17 7.21 7.36
C VAL A 234 8.13 6.12 6.91
N ALA A 235 8.55 5.25 7.81
CA ALA A 235 9.48 4.16 7.48
C ALA A 235 8.74 3.01 6.80
N LYS A 236 9.15 2.57 5.62
CA LYS A 236 8.59 1.39 4.96
C LYS A 236 9.54 0.21 5.11
N VAL A 237 9.10 -0.80 5.86
CA VAL A 237 9.95 -1.92 6.28
C VAL A 237 9.20 -3.24 6.21
N SER A 238 9.93 -4.32 5.94
CA SER A 238 9.40 -5.69 6.02
C SER A 238 10.08 -6.52 7.12
N ARG A 239 11.13 -5.99 7.76
CA ARG A 239 11.97 -6.75 8.71
C ARG A 239 11.97 -6.13 10.11
N HIS A 240 11.86 -6.99 11.11
CA HIS A 240 11.80 -6.61 12.52
C HIS A 240 13.07 -5.87 12.98
N GLU A 241 14.25 -6.30 12.56
CA GLU A 241 15.52 -5.69 12.93
C GLU A 241 15.68 -4.26 12.38
N VAL A 242 15.14 -3.98 11.18
CA VAL A 242 15.14 -2.64 10.59
C VAL A 242 14.07 -1.77 11.25
N ALA A 243 12.87 -2.32 11.47
CA ALA A 243 11.79 -1.66 12.18
C ALA A 243 12.24 -1.15 13.56
N ARG A 244 12.98 -1.98 14.30
CA ARG A 244 13.51 -1.63 15.63
C ARG A 244 14.40 -0.38 15.60
N LYS A 245 15.21 -0.23 14.55
CA LYS A 245 16.09 0.94 14.39
C LYS A 245 15.28 2.21 14.14
N PHE A 246 14.25 2.14 13.28
CA PHE A 246 13.39 3.29 12.98
C PHE A 246 12.55 3.77 14.19
N PHE A 247 12.09 2.84 15.02
CA PHE A 247 11.35 3.17 16.25
C PHE A 247 12.24 3.46 17.46
N SER A 248 13.55 3.30 17.34
CA SER A 248 14.51 3.74 18.36
C SER A 248 14.98 5.18 18.07
N PRO A 249 15.57 5.87 19.04
CA PRO A 249 16.24 7.13 18.78
C PRO A 249 17.43 6.97 17.82
N PRO A 250 17.83 8.03 17.09
CA PRO A 250 19.02 8.01 16.26
C PRO A 250 20.26 7.53 17.02
N PRO A 251 21.13 6.71 16.40
CA PRO A 251 22.36 6.27 17.05
C PRO A 251 23.26 7.45 17.44
N ALA A 252 23.68 7.52 18.70
CA ALA A 252 24.53 8.60 19.21
C ALA A 252 25.85 8.78 18.42
N ARG A 253 26.39 7.70 17.83
CA ARG A 253 27.55 7.78 16.93
C ARG A 253 27.27 8.66 15.71
N LEU A 254 26.13 8.43 15.03
CA LEU A 254 25.75 9.20 13.84
C LEU A 254 25.46 10.65 14.19
N LEU A 255 24.83 10.91 15.34
CA LEU A 255 24.59 12.27 15.83
C LEU A 255 25.90 13.03 16.06
N ARG A 256 26.88 12.43 16.75
CA ARG A 256 28.20 13.05 16.95
C ARG A 256 28.91 13.34 15.64
N GLU A 257 28.93 12.39 14.72
CA GLU A 257 29.56 12.57 13.40
C GLU A 257 28.89 13.69 12.58
N LEU A 258 27.56 13.86 12.69
CA LEU A 258 26.85 14.97 12.05
C LEU A 258 27.14 16.33 12.71
N VAL A 259 27.32 16.38 14.04
CA VAL A 259 27.75 17.59 14.76
C VAL A 259 29.17 17.97 14.37
N GLU A 260 30.11 17.02 14.37
CA GLU A 260 31.50 17.22 13.97
C GLU A 260 31.61 17.73 12.53
N ALA A 261 30.74 17.22 11.64
CA ALA A 261 30.64 17.68 10.25
C ALA A 261 29.90 19.03 10.08
N GLY A 262 29.40 19.64 11.16
CA GLY A 262 28.65 20.90 11.13
C GLY A 262 27.30 20.80 10.41
N LYS A 263 26.75 19.59 10.25
CA LYS A 263 25.48 19.34 9.57
C LYS A 263 24.28 19.56 10.48
N ILE A 264 24.47 19.41 11.79
CA ILE A 264 23.48 19.66 12.85
C ILE A 264 24.18 20.32 14.05
N THR A 265 23.41 20.94 14.93
CA THR A 265 23.88 21.55 16.17
C THR A 265 23.91 20.54 17.33
N GLU A 266 24.68 20.84 18.38
CA GLU A 266 24.67 20.05 19.63
C GLU A 266 23.28 19.99 20.27
N GLY A 267 22.52 21.09 20.20
CA GLY A 267 21.16 21.14 20.73
C GLY A 267 20.19 20.22 19.98
N GLU A 268 20.29 20.19 18.65
CA GLU A 268 19.50 19.26 17.82
C GLU A 268 19.86 17.80 18.14
N ALA A 269 21.15 17.49 18.26
CA ALA A 269 21.62 16.15 18.63
C ALA A 269 21.10 15.72 20.01
N ALA A 270 21.17 16.58 21.02
CA ALA A 270 20.69 16.28 22.37
C ALA A 270 19.18 16.02 22.42
N LEU A 271 18.38 16.77 21.66
CA LEU A 271 16.93 16.53 21.57
C LEU A 271 16.63 15.23 20.82
N ALA A 272 17.40 14.93 19.76
CA ALA A 272 17.20 13.75 18.92
C ALA A 272 17.28 12.43 19.69
N GLU A 273 18.09 12.35 20.76
CA GLU A 273 18.22 11.14 21.60
C GLU A 273 16.92 10.70 22.29
N THR A 274 15.89 11.55 22.30
CA THR A 274 14.62 11.31 23.01
C THR A 274 13.42 11.11 22.08
N VAL A 275 13.63 11.15 20.76
CA VAL A 275 12.57 10.97 19.76
C VAL A 275 12.90 9.78 18.86
N PRO A 276 11.91 9.05 18.32
CA PRO A 276 12.19 8.00 17.37
C PRO A 276 12.74 8.58 16.05
N VAL A 277 13.46 7.76 15.28
CA VAL A 277 13.81 8.11 13.90
C VAL A 277 12.54 8.30 13.06
N ALA A 278 11.51 7.46 13.23
CA ALA A 278 10.22 7.60 12.56
C ALA A 278 9.05 7.36 13.52
N GLU A 279 8.03 8.22 13.48
CA GLU A 279 6.80 8.09 14.26
C GLU A 279 5.78 7.16 13.61
N SER A 280 5.85 7.02 12.28
CA SER A 280 4.96 6.18 11.50
C SER A 280 5.76 5.15 10.71
N MET A 281 5.22 3.94 10.62
CA MET A 281 5.84 2.84 9.91
C MET A 281 4.83 2.08 9.08
N THR A 282 5.17 1.81 7.83
CA THR A 282 4.44 0.88 6.97
C THR A 282 5.09 -0.49 7.08
N ALA A 283 4.34 -1.46 7.62
CA ALA A 283 4.63 -2.87 7.45
C ALA A 283 4.38 -3.25 5.97
N GLU A 284 5.45 -3.44 5.20
CA GLU A 284 5.35 -3.85 3.80
C GLU A 284 5.40 -5.38 3.69
N ALA A 285 4.22 -5.98 3.51
CA ALA A 285 4.06 -7.39 3.21
C ALA A 285 4.33 -7.66 1.72
N ASP A 286 3.93 -8.84 1.22
CA ASP A 286 4.08 -9.18 -0.20
C ASP A 286 3.48 -8.10 -1.13
N SER A 287 4.35 -7.48 -1.93
CA SER A 287 4.05 -6.29 -2.73
C SER A 287 4.66 -6.37 -4.13
N GLY A 288 4.30 -5.43 -5.01
CA GLY A 288 4.95 -5.30 -6.32
C GLY A 288 6.29 -4.58 -6.21
N GLY A 289 7.26 -4.93 -7.06
CA GLY A 289 8.62 -4.40 -6.98
C GLY A 289 9.45 -5.14 -5.94
N HIS A 290 10.33 -4.44 -5.22
CA HIS A 290 11.16 -5.06 -4.17
C HIS A 290 10.29 -5.59 -3.02
N THR A 291 10.40 -6.89 -2.74
CA THR A 291 9.64 -7.59 -1.72
C THR A 291 10.40 -8.83 -1.23
N ASP A 292 10.28 -9.16 0.05
CA ASP A 292 10.69 -10.46 0.61
C ASP A 292 9.49 -11.40 0.85
N ASN A 293 8.36 -11.11 0.19
CA ASN A 293 7.15 -11.94 0.11
C ASN A 293 6.55 -12.34 1.47
N ARG A 294 6.63 -11.45 2.45
CA ARG A 294 6.11 -11.72 3.79
C ARG A 294 4.58 -11.74 3.82
N PRO A 295 3.95 -12.67 4.54
CA PRO A 295 2.50 -12.65 4.74
C PRO A 295 2.07 -11.45 5.60
N ALA A 296 1.07 -10.69 5.13
CA ALA A 296 0.52 -9.56 5.87
C ALA A 296 -0.02 -9.96 7.26
N LEU A 297 -0.66 -11.13 7.35
CA LEU A 297 -1.28 -11.66 8.56
C LEU A 297 -0.28 -11.91 9.70
N THR A 298 1.00 -12.11 9.39
CA THR A 298 2.04 -12.33 10.40
C THR A 298 2.92 -11.11 10.59
N LEU A 299 3.21 -10.37 9.52
CA LEU A 299 4.07 -9.19 9.58
C LEU A 299 3.45 -8.06 10.41
N LEU A 300 2.19 -7.71 10.16
CA LEU A 300 1.57 -6.56 10.83
C LEU A 300 1.50 -6.74 12.36
N PRO A 301 0.95 -7.85 12.91
CA PRO A 301 0.93 -8.05 14.36
C PRO A 301 2.33 -8.05 14.99
N THR A 302 3.33 -8.58 14.27
CA THR A 302 4.73 -8.59 14.72
C THR A 302 5.27 -7.16 14.89
N LEU A 303 5.02 -6.27 13.93
CA LEU A 303 5.50 -4.89 14.02
C LEU A 303 4.67 -4.03 14.98
N ILE A 304 3.39 -4.33 15.17
CA ILE A 304 2.56 -3.74 16.23
C ILE A 304 3.11 -4.12 17.61
N ALA A 305 3.46 -5.38 17.85
CA ALA A 305 4.06 -5.80 19.12
C ALA A 305 5.39 -5.08 19.39
N LEU A 306 6.23 -4.90 18.36
CA LEU A 306 7.47 -4.13 18.45
C LEU A 306 7.21 -2.65 18.75
N ARG A 307 6.20 -2.05 18.13
CA ARG A 307 5.77 -0.67 18.41
C ARG A 307 5.44 -0.51 19.88
N ASP A 308 4.68 -1.44 20.45
CA ASP A 308 4.25 -1.40 21.86
C ASP A 308 5.46 -1.56 22.81
N GLU A 309 6.37 -2.50 22.51
CA GLU A 309 7.63 -2.69 23.24
C GLU A 309 8.45 -1.39 23.29
N LEU A 310 8.69 -0.76 22.14
CA LEU A 310 9.57 0.40 22.05
C LEU A 310 8.91 1.69 22.54
N SER A 311 7.60 1.85 22.35
CA SER A 311 6.85 2.95 22.94
C SER A 311 6.95 2.94 24.46
N GLY A 312 6.79 1.77 25.09
CA GLY A 312 6.96 1.60 26.53
C GLY A 312 8.41 1.77 26.99
N ARG A 313 9.38 1.20 26.26
CA ARG A 313 10.81 1.28 26.61
C ARG A 313 11.36 2.70 26.63
N TYR A 314 11.01 3.51 25.63
CA TYR A 314 11.51 4.89 25.51
C TYR A 314 10.54 5.93 26.09
N ASN A 315 9.36 5.49 26.57
CA ASN A 315 8.32 6.35 27.13
C ASN A 315 7.99 7.54 26.21
N TYR A 316 7.81 7.25 24.92
CA TYR A 316 7.50 8.30 23.94
C TYR A 316 6.16 8.96 24.28
N ARG A 317 6.16 10.30 24.34
CA ARG A 317 4.94 11.08 24.56
C ARG A 317 3.95 10.90 23.40
N GLN A 318 4.45 10.94 22.18
CA GLN A 318 3.66 10.75 20.97
C GLN A 318 3.59 9.25 20.64
N PRO A 319 2.38 8.67 20.52
CA PRO A 319 2.24 7.28 20.13
C PRO A 319 2.82 7.02 18.75
N LEU A 320 3.55 5.92 18.63
CA LEU A 320 4.01 5.41 17.34
C LEU A 320 2.82 4.79 16.59
N SER A 321 2.89 4.74 15.26
CA SER A 321 1.85 4.14 14.42
C SER A 321 2.43 3.12 13.45
N VAL A 322 1.70 2.03 13.22
CA VAL A 322 2.05 0.99 12.24
C VAL A 322 0.90 0.81 11.26
N GLY A 323 1.10 1.17 10.00
CA GLY A 323 0.19 0.86 8.90
C GLY A 323 0.59 -0.40 8.15
N LEU A 324 -0.25 -0.82 7.19
CA LEU A 324 -0.04 -2.02 6.38
C LEU A 324 -0.07 -1.70 4.88
N GLY A 325 0.97 -2.13 4.17
CA GLY A 325 1.03 -2.20 2.72
C GLY A 325 1.33 -3.62 2.23
N GLY A 326 1.05 -3.90 0.96
CA GLY A 326 1.18 -5.24 0.38
C GLY A 326 -0.12 -6.05 0.52
N GLY A 327 -0.73 -6.40 -0.61
CA GLY A 327 -1.99 -7.15 -0.65
C GLY A 327 -3.28 -6.35 -0.45
N ILE A 328 -3.21 -5.03 -0.16
CA ILE A 328 -4.41 -4.17 -0.02
C ILE A 328 -4.96 -3.83 -1.41
N ALA A 329 -6.09 -4.43 -1.77
CA ALA A 329 -6.65 -4.35 -3.12
C ALA A 329 -8.17 -4.53 -3.23
N THR A 330 -8.85 -4.85 -2.14
CA THR A 330 -10.30 -5.07 -2.10
C THR A 330 -10.88 -4.52 -0.79
N PRO A 331 -12.20 -4.32 -0.72
CA PRO A 331 -12.91 -4.03 0.53
C PRO A 331 -12.52 -4.97 1.68
N GLU A 332 -12.41 -6.28 1.40
CA GLU A 332 -12.12 -7.29 2.42
C GLU A 332 -10.68 -7.23 2.91
N SER A 333 -9.70 -7.06 2.02
CA SER A 333 -8.29 -6.90 2.42
C SER A 333 -8.06 -5.60 3.19
N THR A 334 -8.79 -4.54 2.83
CA THR A 334 -8.77 -3.25 3.55
C THR A 334 -9.40 -3.37 4.94
N ALA A 335 -10.58 -4.00 5.04
CA ALA A 335 -11.23 -4.27 6.33
C ALA A 335 -10.37 -5.17 7.23
N ALA A 336 -9.74 -6.20 6.66
CA ALA A 336 -8.85 -7.10 7.40
C ALA A 336 -7.62 -6.37 7.96
N ALA A 337 -7.03 -5.44 7.20
CA ALA A 337 -5.92 -4.62 7.67
C ALA A 337 -6.29 -3.81 8.92
N PHE A 338 -7.42 -3.08 8.87
CA PHE A 338 -7.90 -2.31 10.01
C PHE A 338 -8.31 -3.20 11.18
N ALA A 339 -8.93 -4.35 10.93
CA ALA A 339 -9.27 -5.33 11.97
C ALA A 339 -8.05 -5.92 12.69
N MET A 340 -6.89 -6.01 12.01
CA MET A 340 -5.61 -6.39 12.62
C MET A 340 -4.93 -5.24 13.39
N GLY A 341 -5.48 -4.02 13.34
CA GLY A 341 -4.95 -2.86 14.05
C GLY A 341 -4.03 -1.97 13.22
N ALA A 342 -4.09 -2.02 11.88
CA ALA A 342 -3.34 -1.10 11.05
C ALA A 342 -3.79 0.36 11.29
N ALA A 343 -2.85 1.24 11.58
CA ALA A 343 -3.10 2.67 11.77
C ALA A 343 -3.55 3.35 10.46
N TYR A 344 -3.09 2.83 9.32
CA TYR A 344 -3.47 3.24 7.98
C TYR A 344 -3.19 2.09 7.00
N VAL A 345 -3.77 2.16 5.81
CA VAL A 345 -3.46 1.25 4.71
C VAL A 345 -2.63 1.94 3.63
N LEU A 346 -1.76 1.19 2.97
CA LEU A 346 -0.98 1.65 1.82
C LEU A 346 -1.27 0.79 0.59
N THR A 347 -1.58 1.46 -0.51
CA THR A 347 -1.75 0.82 -1.83
C THR A 347 -0.63 1.22 -2.79
N GLY A 348 -0.31 0.32 -3.73
CA GLY A 348 0.74 0.53 -4.73
C GLY A 348 0.30 0.03 -6.11
N THR A 349 0.33 -1.29 -6.32
CA THR A 349 0.01 -1.91 -7.62
C THR A 349 -1.34 -1.48 -8.22
N VAL A 350 -2.39 -1.31 -7.40
CA VAL A 350 -3.70 -0.84 -7.90
C VAL A 350 -3.65 0.62 -8.37
N ASN A 351 -2.78 1.44 -7.77
CA ASN A 351 -2.59 2.85 -8.16
C ASN A 351 -1.85 2.94 -9.50
N GLN A 352 -0.91 2.04 -9.79
CA GLN A 352 -0.23 2.00 -11.10
C GLN A 352 -1.21 1.74 -12.25
N ALA A 353 -2.33 1.06 -11.98
CA ALA A 353 -3.39 0.83 -12.96
C ALA A 353 -4.32 2.05 -13.16
N CYS A 354 -4.13 3.14 -12.40
CA CYS A 354 -4.94 4.34 -12.48
C CYS A 354 -4.41 5.34 -13.52
N VAL A 355 -5.30 6.17 -14.05
CA VAL A 355 -5.01 7.14 -15.12
C VAL A 355 -3.98 8.19 -14.72
N GLU A 356 -3.90 8.52 -13.43
CA GLU A 356 -2.94 9.49 -12.91
C GLU A 356 -1.50 8.93 -12.83
N ALA A 357 -1.32 7.61 -12.92
CA ALA A 357 0.01 7.01 -12.80
C ALA A 357 0.94 7.43 -13.96
N GLY A 358 2.19 7.73 -13.62
CA GLY A 358 3.28 8.06 -14.55
C GLY A 358 3.81 6.84 -15.31
N THR A 359 2.91 6.11 -15.95
CA THR A 359 3.19 4.94 -16.79
C THR A 359 2.40 5.03 -18.09
N SER A 360 2.72 4.18 -19.07
CA SER A 360 2.02 4.16 -20.36
C SER A 360 0.61 3.56 -20.28
N ASP A 361 -0.26 3.96 -21.22
CA ASP A 361 -1.60 3.38 -21.39
C ASP A 361 -1.56 1.88 -21.69
N ARG A 362 -0.48 1.41 -22.34
CA ARG A 362 -0.28 -0.02 -22.58
C ARG A 362 -0.11 -0.76 -21.25
N VAL A 363 0.72 -0.24 -20.34
CA VAL A 363 0.92 -0.84 -19.01
C VAL A 363 -0.38 -0.84 -18.21
N ARG A 364 -1.13 0.28 -18.19
CA ARG A 364 -2.44 0.35 -17.51
C ARG A 364 -3.40 -0.75 -18.00
N ARG A 365 -3.50 -0.96 -19.32
CA ARG A 365 -4.32 -2.04 -19.90
C ARG A 365 -3.81 -3.43 -19.51
N MET A 366 -2.49 -3.66 -19.57
CA MET A 366 -1.90 -4.94 -19.14
C MET A 366 -2.19 -5.23 -17.66
N LEU A 367 -2.14 -4.21 -16.79
CA LEU A 367 -2.50 -4.33 -15.38
C LEU A 367 -3.99 -4.59 -15.19
N ALA A 368 -4.87 -3.94 -15.96
CA ALA A 368 -6.32 -4.15 -15.89
C ALA A 368 -6.75 -5.57 -16.29
N GLU A 369 -5.97 -6.20 -17.16
CA GLU A 369 -6.20 -7.56 -17.61
C GLU A 369 -5.65 -8.63 -16.67
N ALA A 370 -4.71 -8.27 -15.78
CA ALA A 370 -3.94 -9.22 -14.99
C ALA A 370 -4.80 -10.04 -14.00
N ARG A 371 -4.43 -11.29 -13.79
CA ARG A 371 -5.02 -12.20 -12.80
C ARG A 371 -4.04 -12.49 -11.67
N GLN A 372 -4.55 -13.07 -10.58
CA GLN A 372 -3.80 -13.22 -9.34
C GLN A 372 -2.51 -14.06 -9.51
N ALA A 373 -2.54 -15.09 -10.36
CA ALA A 373 -1.38 -15.94 -10.64
C ALA A 373 -0.45 -15.40 -11.75
N GLU A 374 -0.63 -14.16 -12.22
CA GLU A 374 0.09 -13.57 -13.37
C GLU A 374 1.27 -12.67 -12.97
N VAL A 375 1.84 -12.91 -11.79
CA VAL A 375 3.08 -12.29 -11.31
C VAL A 375 4.19 -13.34 -11.14
N ALA A 376 5.44 -12.88 -11.12
CA ALA A 376 6.63 -13.69 -10.86
C ALA A 376 7.74 -12.84 -10.21
N MET A 377 8.67 -13.50 -9.51
CA MET A 377 9.91 -12.88 -9.08
C MET A 377 10.93 -12.89 -10.24
N ALA A 378 11.58 -11.76 -10.46
CA ALA A 378 12.62 -11.59 -11.48
C ALA A 378 13.84 -10.87 -10.87
N PRO A 379 15.06 -11.10 -11.39
CA PRO A 379 16.25 -10.36 -10.96
C PRO A 379 16.06 -8.85 -11.02
N ALA A 380 16.47 -8.17 -9.95
CA ALA A 380 16.47 -6.71 -9.86
C ALA A 380 17.67 -6.12 -10.62
N ALA A 381 17.52 -4.91 -11.17
CA ALA A 381 18.64 -4.21 -11.83
C ALA A 381 19.64 -3.68 -10.79
N ASP A 382 19.13 -3.21 -9.67
CA ASP A 382 19.90 -2.89 -8.47
C ASP A 382 20.20 -4.18 -7.69
N MET A 383 21.43 -4.31 -7.18
CA MET A 383 21.88 -5.52 -6.48
C MET A 383 21.73 -6.82 -7.31
N PHE A 384 21.77 -6.72 -8.66
CA PHE A 384 21.68 -7.86 -9.57
C PHE A 384 22.71 -8.94 -9.21
N GLU A 385 23.95 -8.50 -8.95
CA GLU A 385 25.09 -9.34 -8.61
C GLU A 385 24.86 -10.14 -7.31
N MET A 386 24.03 -9.62 -6.40
CA MET A 386 23.68 -10.25 -5.11
C MET A 386 22.45 -11.18 -5.21
N GLY A 387 21.83 -11.30 -6.39
CA GLY A 387 20.67 -12.16 -6.61
C GLY A 387 19.37 -11.63 -6.01
N VAL A 388 19.30 -10.32 -5.74
CA VAL A 388 18.06 -9.67 -5.30
C VAL A 388 17.01 -9.75 -6.40
N LYS A 389 15.74 -9.89 -6.00
CA LYS A 389 14.62 -10.04 -6.92
C LYS A 389 13.52 -9.04 -6.62
N VAL A 390 12.77 -8.71 -7.66
CA VAL A 390 11.55 -7.90 -7.63
C VAL A 390 10.37 -8.70 -8.15
N GLN A 391 9.18 -8.44 -7.61
CA GLN A 391 7.92 -9.01 -8.07
C GLN A 391 7.32 -8.19 -9.21
N VAL A 392 7.11 -8.85 -10.34
CA VAL A 392 6.75 -8.23 -11.62
C VAL A 392 5.60 -8.95 -12.30
N LEU A 393 4.89 -8.25 -13.17
CA LEU A 393 3.89 -8.84 -14.06
C LEU A 393 4.58 -9.80 -15.05
N LYS A 394 3.99 -10.98 -15.26
CA LYS A 394 4.46 -11.95 -16.27
C LYS A 394 3.52 -12.15 -17.45
N ARG A 395 2.30 -11.59 -17.39
CA ARG A 395 1.37 -11.63 -18.53
C ARG A 395 1.69 -10.52 -19.53
N GLY A 396 1.72 -10.89 -20.81
CA GLY A 396 1.88 -9.93 -21.91
C GLY A 396 3.30 -9.36 -22.06
N THR A 397 4.26 -9.87 -21.29
CA THR A 397 5.68 -9.55 -21.32
C THR A 397 6.50 -10.82 -21.10
N MET A 398 7.71 -10.87 -21.64
CA MET A 398 8.71 -11.92 -21.42
C MET A 398 9.82 -11.47 -20.47
N PHE A 399 9.72 -10.25 -19.91
CA PHE A 399 10.72 -9.70 -19.01
C PHE A 399 11.14 -10.66 -17.88
N PRO A 400 10.22 -11.31 -17.13
CA PRO A 400 10.64 -12.16 -16.00
C PRO A 400 11.52 -13.33 -16.44
N GLN A 401 11.18 -13.96 -17.57
CA GLN A 401 11.94 -15.08 -18.15
C GLN A 401 13.29 -14.60 -18.69
N ARG A 402 13.31 -13.45 -19.39
CA ARG A 402 14.52 -12.85 -19.93
C ARG A 402 15.48 -12.43 -18.82
N ALA A 403 14.98 -11.77 -17.78
CA ALA A 403 15.77 -11.37 -16.62
C ALA A 403 16.36 -12.57 -15.89
N ALA A 404 15.57 -13.64 -15.67
CA ALA A 404 16.07 -14.88 -15.09
C ALA A 404 17.20 -15.50 -15.94
N LYS A 405 17.04 -15.53 -17.26
CA LYS A 405 18.07 -16.03 -18.17
C LYS A 405 19.37 -15.23 -18.11
N LEU A 406 19.29 -13.89 -18.03
CA LEU A 406 20.47 -13.04 -17.84
C LEU A 406 21.20 -13.38 -16.54
N TYR A 407 20.47 -13.65 -15.45
CA TYR A 407 21.07 -14.04 -14.19
C TYR A 407 21.69 -15.45 -14.22
N ASP A 408 21.06 -16.40 -14.90
CA ASP A 408 21.61 -17.74 -15.11
C ASP A 408 22.94 -17.68 -15.88
N LEU A 409 22.99 -16.88 -16.96
CA LEU A 409 24.23 -16.66 -17.72
C LEU A 409 25.29 -15.95 -16.89
N TYR A 410 24.90 -14.92 -16.12
CA TYR A 410 25.81 -14.23 -15.22
C TYR A 410 26.47 -15.17 -14.20
N ARG A 411 25.74 -16.18 -13.71
CA ARG A 411 26.28 -17.17 -12.78
C ARG A 411 27.14 -18.26 -13.43
N ALA A 412 26.94 -18.51 -14.72
CA ALA A 412 27.55 -19.62 -15.43
C ALA A 412 28.79 -19.23 -16.25
N CYS A 413 28.98 -17.95 -16.56
CA CYS A 413 30.06 -17.43 -17.39
C CYS A 413 30.94 -16.45 -16.61
N ASP A 414 32.23 -16.35 -16.96
CA ASP A 414 33.17 -15.42 -16.34
C ASP A 414 33.17 -14.03 -17.03
N GLY A 415 32.66 -13.95 -18.26
CA GLY A 415 32.52 -12.70 -19.02
C GLY A 415 31.56 -12.81 -20.20
N LEU A 416 31.39 -11.71 -20.94
CA LEU A 416 30.52 -11.67 -22.14
C LEU A 416 31.07 -12.55 -23.27
N GLU A 417 32.39 -12.70 -23.32
CA GLU A 417 33.14 -13.44 -24.31
C GLU A 417 32.98 -14.96 -24.15
N ASP A 418 32.65 -15.43 -22.92
CA ASP A 418 32.46 -16.85 -22.58
C ASP A 418 31.03 -17.35 -22.78
N ILE A 419 30.11 -16.48 -23.20
CA ILE A 419 28.71 -16.84 -23.43
C ILE A 419 28.62 -17.79 -24.65
N PRO A 420 27.99 -18.97 -24.52
CA PRO A 420 27.84 -19.91 -25.64
C PRO A 420 27.19 -19.23 -26.85
N SER A 421 27.72 -19.50 -28.05
CA SER A 421 27.31 -18.82 -29.30
C SER A 421 25.79 -18.76 -29.51
N LYS A 422 25.10 -19.88 -29.28
CA LYS A 422 23.64 -19.95 -29.39
C LYS A 422 22.91 -19.01 -28.43
N GLU A 423 23.41 -18.86 -27.20
CA GLU A 423 22.83 -17.96 -26.21
C GLU A 423 23.16 -16.51 -26.53
N ARG A 424 24.39 -16.24 -27.01
CA ARG A 424 24.81 -14.93 -27.49
C ARG A 424 23.92 -14.45 -28.64
N ASP A 425 23.65 -15.29 -29.64
CA ASP A 425 22.77 -14.95 -30.75
C ASP A 425 21.36 -14.54 -30.28
N ILE A 426 20.82 -15.24 -29.27
CA ILE A 426 19.52 -14.92 -28.67
C ILE A 426 19.58 -13.59 -27.94
N LEU A 427 20.63 -13.34 -27.14
CA LEU A 427 20.79 -12.06 -26.44
C LEU A 427 20.88 -10.89 -27.41
N GLU A 428 21.72 -11.00 -28.44
CA GLU A 428 21.93 -9.93 -29.41
C GLU A 428 20.68 -9.65 -30.24
N LYS A 429 19.98 -10.70 -30.69
CA LYS A 429 18.78 -10.57 -31.53
C LYS A 429 17.53 -10.18 -30.75
N ASP A 430 17.24 -10.87 -29.65
CA ASP A 430 15.92 -10.83 -29.02
C ASP A 430 15.87 -9.92 -27.78
N TYR A 431 17.01 -9.71 -27.10
CA TYR A 431 17.08 -8.96 -25.82
C TYR A 431 17.62 -7.56 -26.09
N PHE A 432 18.88 -7.46 -26.52
CA PHE A 432 19.55 -6.17 -26.73
C PHE A 432 19.19 -5.54 -28.08
N ARG A 433 18.87 -6.35 -29.10
CA ARG A 433 18.64 -5.90 -30.49
C ARG A 433 19.85 -5.14 -31.06
N SER A 434 21.03 -5.56 -30.63
CA SER A 434 22.34 -5.07 -31.03
C SER A 434 23.37 -6.13 -30.66
N SER A 435 24.61 -6.00 -31.14
CA SER A 435 25.69 -6.83 -30.61
C SER A 435 25.92 -6.54 -29.11
N LEU A 436 26.50 -7.50 -28.38
CA LEU A 436 26.88 -7.28 -26.97
C LEU A 436 27.99 -6.22 -26.84
N GLU A 437 28.83 -6.08 -27.87
CA GLU A 437 29.85 -5.02 -27.95
C GLU A 437 29.20 -3.64 -28.02
N GLU A 438 28.19 -3.46 -28.87
CA GLU A 438 27.44 -2.20 -28.96
C GLU A 438 26.68 -1.91 -27.67
N ALA A 439 26.05 -2.94 -27.06
CA ALA A 439 25.40 -2.80 -25.76
C ALA A 439 26.38 -2.34 -24.66
N TRP A 440 27.62 -2.86 -24.67
CA TRP A 440 28.69 -2.38 -23.81
C TRP A 440 29.08 -0.92 -24.10
N HIS A 441 29.23 -0.53 -25.37
CA HIS A 441 29.56 0.85 -25.72
C HIS A 441 28.50 1.84 -25.24
N GLN A 442 27.22 1.50 -25.35
CA GLN A 442 26.11 2.31 -24.82
C GLN A 442 26.13 2.39 -23.30
N THR A 443 26.34 1.24 -22.63
CA THR A 443 26.46 1.17 -21.17
C THR A 443 27.62 2.02 -20.65
N ARG A 444 28.77 1.96 -21.33
CA ARG A 444 29.94 2.77 -21.02
C ARG A 444 29.62 4.27 -21.11
N ARG A 445 28.99 4.73 -22.20
CA ARG A 445 28.59 6.15 -22.35
C ARG A 445 27.67 6.63 -21.22
N PHE A 446 26.77 5.78 -20.74
CA PHE A 446 25.92 6.10 -19.59
C PHE A 446 26.75 6.33 -18.32
N PHE A 447 27.70 5.44 -18.02
CA PHE A 447 28.55 5.57 -16.83
C PHE A 447 29.63 6.65 -16.93
N GLU A 448 30.01 7.10 -18.14
CA GLU A 448 31.00 8.19 -18.33
C GLU A 448 30.57 9.49 -17.66
N THR A 449 29.27 9.74 -17.56
CA THR A 449 28.72 10.94 -16.90
C THR A 449 28.23 10.69 -15.48
N ARG A 450 27.80 9.47 -15.16
CA ARG A 450 27.17 9.13 -13.87
C ARG A 450 28.14 8.59 -12.83
N ASP A 451 28.96 7.60 -13.19
CA ASP A 451 29.96 7.02 -12.31
C ASP A 451 31.10 6.37 -13.12
N PRO A 452 32.14 7.15 -13.51
CA PRO A 452 33.27 6.64 -14.29
C PRO A 452 34.02 5.48 -13.62
N LYS A 453 33.91 5.30 -12.30
CA LYS A 453 34.60 4.23 -11.56
C LYS A 453 34.11 2.84 -12.00
N GLN A 454 32.84 2.71 -12.38
CA GLN A 454 32.29 1.44 -12.91
C GLN A 454 33.02 1.00 -14.19
N ILE A 455 33.39 1.96 -15.05
CA ILE A 455 34.09 1.68 -16.32
C ILE A 455 35.50 1.15 -16.04
N ILE A 456 36.22 1.81 -15.11
CA ILE A 456 37.57 1.38 -14.71
C ILE A 456 37.53 -0.05 -14.17
N ARG A 457 36.55 -0.36 -13.32
CA ARG A 457 36.37 -1.72 -12.79
C ARG A 457 36.06 -2.72 -13.91
N ALA A 458 35.16 -2.39 -14.82
CA ALA A 458 34.77 -3.27 -15.93
C ALA A 458 35.91 -3.57 -16.92
N GLN A 459 36.94 -2.72 -16.98
CA GLN A 459 38.15 -3.00 -17.76
C GLN A 459 39.05 -4.06 -17.12
N GLN A 460 38.97 -4.22 -15.79
CA GLN A 460 39.78 -5.16 -15.01
C GLN A 460 39.03 -6.46 -14.68
N ASP A 461 37.70 -6.41 -14.72
CA ASP A 461 36.80 -7.47 -14.30
C ASP A 461 35.75 -7.74 -15.40
N PRO A 462 35.99 -8.75 -16.27
CA PRO A 462 35.06 -9.15 -17.34
C PRO A 462 33.67 -9.55 -16.82
N HIS A 463 33.60 -10.09 -15.60
CA HIS A 463 32.35 -10.50 -14.96
C HIS A 463 31.53 -9.28 -14.58
N HIS A 464 32.17 -8.26 -14.04
CA HIS A 464 31.54 -6.97 -13.78
C HIS A 464 31.09 -6.26 -15.06
N LYS A 465 31.88 -6.28 -16.13
CA LYS A 465 31.46 -5.77 -17.45
C LYS A 465 30.17 -6.45 -17.92
N MET A 466 30.08 -7.78 -17.80
CA MET A 466 28.88 -8.54 -18.12
C MET A 466 27.69 -8.10 -17.24
N ALA A 467 27.90 -7.94 -15.93
CA ALA A 467 26.87 -7.45 -15.02
C ALA A 467 26.32 -6.08 -15.45
N LEU A 468 27.19 -5.12 -15.80
CA LEU A 468 26.76 -3.79 -16.23
C LEU A 468 25.92 -3.84 -17.52
N VAL A 469 26.32 -4.66 -18.50
CA VAL A 469 25.54 -4.85 -19.73
C VAL A 469 24.17 -5.47 -19.44
N PHE A 470 24.10 -6.51 -18.61
CA PHE A 470 22.82 -7.14 -18.25
C PHE A 470 21.93 -6.19 -17.45
N ARG A 471 22.50 -5.45 -16.49
CA ARG A 471 21.79 -4.41 -15.73
C ARG A 471 21.27 -3.30 -16.63
N SER A 472 21.96 -2.97 -17.73
CA SER A 472 21.46 -1.97 -18.69
C SER A 472 20.13 -2.39 -19.33
N TYR A 473 19.96 -3.69 -19.65
CA TYR A 473 18.69 -4.22 -20.14
C TYR A 473 17.61 -4.16 -19.06
N LEU A 474 17.94 -4.58 -17.82
CA LEU A 474 16.99 -4.56 -16.69
C LEU A 474 16.54 -3.13 -16.34
N GLY A 475 17.46 -2.17 -16.35
CA GLY A 475 17.13 -0.75 -16.14
C GLY A 475 16.24 -0.19 -17.26
N GLN A 476 16.62 -0.44 -18.52
CA GLN A 476 15.85 0.04 -19.66
C GLN A 476 14.47 -0.60 -19.76
N SER A 477 14.28 -1.84 -19.29
CA SER A 477 12.95 -2.48 -19.31
C SER A 477 11.87 -1.76 -18.51
N SER A 478 12.24 -1.08 -17.42
CA SER A 478 11.33 -0.19 -16.71
C SER A 478 11.02 1.08 -17.52
N ASN A 479 12.04 1.67 -18.17
CA ASN A 479 11.87 2.87 -18.97
C ASN A 479 10.98 2.64 -20.21
N TRP A 480 11.16 1.52 -20.92
CA TRP A 480 10.30 1.16 -22.05
C TRP A 480 8.85 0.98 -21.65
N ALA A 481 8.60 0.38 -20.48
CA ALA A 481 7.25 0.21 -19.94
C ALA A 481 6.60 1.58 -19.62
N ASN A 482 7.34 2.46 -18.96
CA ASN A 482 6.86 3.79 -18.58
C ASN A 482 6.60 4.68 -19.81
N SER A 483 7.52 4.71 -20.79
CA SER A 483 7.35 5.49 -22.02
C SER A 483 6.34 4.86 -22.99
N GLY A 484 6.10 3.55 -22.87
CA GLY A 484 5.18 2.83 -23.74
C GLY A 484 5.76 2.53 -25.13
N ASP A 485 7.07 2.31 -25.23
CA ASP A 485 7.73 1.94 -26.50
C ASP A 485 7.12 0.67 -27.12
N PRO A 486 6.34 0.80 -28.20
CA PRO A 486 5.60 -0.32 -28.78
C PRO A 486 6.54 -1.39 -29.35
N SER A 487 7.77 -1.02 -29.69
CA SER A 487 8.76 -1.98 -30.17
C SER A 487 9.27 -2.89 -29.06
N ARG A 488 9.17 -2.49 -27.78
CA ARG A 488 9.74 -3.17 -26.62
C ARG A 488 8.70 -3.80 -25.69
N GLN A 489 7.44 -3.96 -26.10
CA GLN A 489 6.37 -4.47 -25.22
C GLN A 489 6.71 -5.80 -24.51
N LEU A 490 7.36 -6.75 -25.21
CA LEU A 490 7.78 -8.03 -24.63
C LEU A 490 8.91 -7.89 -23.60
N ASP A 491 9.55 -6.74 -23.54
CA ASP A 491 10.65 -6.40 -22.64
C ASP A 491 10.18 -5.54 -21.46
N TYR A 492 8.89 -5.20 -21.35
CA TYR A 492 8.39 -4.34 -20.29
C TYR A 492 8.57 -4.98 -18.92
N GLN A 493 9.30 -4.29 -18.05
CA GLN A 493 9.33 -4.57 -16.62
C GLN A 493 8.24 -3.75 -15.94
N ILE A 494 7.25 -4.43 -15.36
CA ILE A 494 6.13 -3.81 -14.66
C ILE A 494 6.10 -4.37 -13.25
N TRP A 495 6.47 -3.55 -12.27
CA TRP A 495 6.44 -3.94 -10.85
C TRP A 495 5.01 -4.14 -10.38
N CYS A 496 4.65 -5.37 -10.02
CA CYS A 496 3.25 -5.75 -9.84
C CYS A 496 3.16 -6.92 -8.87
N GLY A 497 2.39 -6.76 -7.79
CA GLY A 497 2.08 -7.83 -6.85
C GLY A 497 0.74 -8.52 -7.15
N PRO A 498 0.43 -9.64 -6.47
CA PRO A 498 -0.80 -10.40 -6.69
C PRO A 498 -2.08 -9.60 -6.37
N ALA A 499 -1.94 -8.50 -5.62
CA ALA A 499 -2.98 -7.51 -5.34
C ALA A 499 -3.75 -7.08 -6.60
N ILE A 500 -3.10 -6.95 -7.77
CA ILE A 500 -3.80 -6.56 -9.01
C ILE A 500 -4.88 -7.55 -9.41
N GLY A 501 -4.63 -8.85 -9.23
CA GLY A 501 -5.55 -9.89 -9.63
C GLY A 501 -6.77 -9.94 -8.71
N ALA A 502 -6.57 -9.71 -7.42
CA ALA A 502 -7.66 -9.58 -6.45
C ALA A 502 -8.53 -8.35 -6.77
N PHE A 503 -7.89 -7.20 -7.03
CA PHE A 503 -8.59 -5.97 -7.44
C PHE A 503 -9.39 -6.20 -8.72
N ASN A 504 -8.78 -6.72 -9.78
CA ASN A 504 -9.44 -6.98 -11.06
C ASN A 504 -10.60 -7.96 -10.94
N GLN A 505 -10.48 -8.99 -10.10
CA GLN A 505 -11.57 -9.93 -9.83
C GLN A 505 -12.74 -9.26 -9.09
N TRP A 506 -12.44 -8.34 -8.16
CA TRP A 506 -13.46 -7.59 -7.43
C TRP A 506 -14.19 -6.57 -8.32
N VAL A 507 -13.47 -5.86 -9.19
CA VAL A 507 -14.08 -4.83 -10.06
C VAL A 507 -14.72 -5.40 -11.34
N LYS A 508 -14.59 -6.69 -11.61
CA LYS A 508 -15.14 -7.33 -12.80
C LYS A 508 -16.66 -7.11 -12.93
N GLY A 509 -17.10 -6.71 -14.13
CA GLY A 509 -18.49 -6.36 -14.44
C GLY A 509 -18.93 -4.98 -13.96
N SER A 510 -18.04 -4.22 -13.31
CA SER A 510 -18.30 -2.83 -12.88
C SER A 510 -17.65 -1.82 -13.83
N PHE A 511 -17.94 -0.54 -13.64
CA PHE A 511 -17.30 0.52 -14.41
C PHE A 511 -15.76 0.58 -14.20
N LEU A 512 -15.24 0.16 -13.05
CA LEU A 512 -13.80 0.11 -12.76
C LEU A 512 -13.07 -1.04 -13.48
N GLU A 513 -13.79 -1.96 -14.14
CA GLU A 513 -13.16 -2.97 -15.00
C GLU A 513 -12.34 -2.30 -16.10
N GLN A 514 -12.89 -1.22 -16.69
CA GLN A 514 -12.22 -0.44 -17.72
C GLN A 514 -11.11 0.45 -17.12
N PRO A 515 -9.87 0.39 -17.63
CA PRO A 515 -8.74 1.13 -17.07
C PRO A 515 -8.92 2.66 -17.12
N GLU A 516 -9.65 3.18 -18.09
CA GLU A 516 -9.91 4.62 -18.26
C GLU A 516 -10.76 5.19 -17.11
N ASN A 517 -11.52 4.33 -16.43
CA ASN A 517 -12.35 4.71 -15.29
C ASN A 517 -11.61 4.62 -13.95
N ARG A 518 -10.38 4.07 -13.93
CA ARG A 518 -9.58 3.91 -12.71
C ARG A 518 -8.91 5.24 -12.37
N LYS A 519 -9.61 6.05 -11.59
CA LYS A 519 -9.05 7.25 -10.94
C LYS A 519 -8.60 6.89 -9.54
N VAL A 520 -7.42 7.35 -9.14
CA VAL A 520 -6.78 6.94 -7.87
C VAL A 520 -7.67 7.21 -6.64
N VAL A 521 -8.35 8.37 -6.60
CA VAL A 521 -9.27 8.73 -5.49
C VAL A 521 -10.52 7.87 -5.52
N THR A 522 -11.10 7.62 -6.70
CA THR A 522 -12.27 6.74 -6.84
C THR A 522 -11.95 5.33 -6.36
N VAL A 523 -10.78 4.81 -6.72
CA VAL A 523 -10.31 3.50 -6.25
C VAL A 523 -10.16 3.50 -4.72
N ALA A 524 -9.45 4.47 -4.16
CA ALA A 524 -9.23 4.58 -2.72
C ALA A 524 -10.55 4.64 -1.92
N MET A 525 -11.49 5.49 -2.35
CA MET A 525 -12.77 5.64 -1.66
C MET A 525 -13.65 4.39 -1.76
N ASN A 526 -13.64 3.68 -2.89
CA ASN A 526 -14.35 2.41 -3.00
C ASN A 526 -13.76 1.34 -2.07
N LEU A 527 -12.44 1.31 -1.87
CA LEU A 527 -11.81 0.40 -0.91
C LEU A 527 -12.23 0.73 0.53
N LEU A 528 -12.21 2.01 0.92
CA LEU A 528 -12.56 2.45 2.28
C LEU A 528 -14.06 2.24 2.59
N ILE A 529 -14.97 2.64 1.70
CA ILE A 529 -16.41 2.45 1.90
C ILE A 529 -16.78 0.98 1.89
N GLY A 530 -16.20 0.22 0.95
CA GLY A 530 -16.35 -1.22 0.95
C GLY A 530 -15.88 -1.84 2.28
N ALA A 531 -14.74 -1.37 2.82
CA ALA A 531 -14.24 -1.85 4.10
C ALA A 531 -15.19 -1.54 5.27
N CYS A 532 -15.84 -0.38 5.26
CA CYS A 532 -16.87 -0.04 6.25
C CYS A 532 -18.04 -1.04 6.19
N ILE A 533 -18.55 -1.32 4.99
CA ILE A 533 -19.66 -2.29 4.76
C ILE A 533 -19.26 -3.70 5.19
N VAL A 534 -18.07 -4.17 4.81
CA VAL A 534 -17.55 -5.48 5.21
C VAL A 534 -17.42 -5.58 6.73
N THR A 535 -16.92 -4.52 7.37
CA THR A 535 -16.75 -4.45 8.83
C THR A 535 -18.10 -4.50 9.54
N ARG A 536 -19.06 -3.67 9.11
CA ARG A 536 -20.44 -3.65 9.65
C ARG A 536 -21.13 -5.01 9.51
N ALA A 537 -20.99 -5.68 8.36
CA ALA A 537 -21.50 -7.03 8.18
C ALA A 537 -20.81 -8.04 9.10
N ASN A 538 -19.50 -7.94 9.30
CA ASN A 538 -18.76 -8.82 10.19
C ASN A 538 -19.13 -8.63 11.67
N TRP A 539 -19.41 -7.41 12.12
CA TRP A 539 -19.94 -7.16 13.46
C TRP A 539 -21.26 -7.90 13.69
N LEU A 540 -22.17 -7.94 12.72
CA LEU A 540 -23.41 -8.72 12.85
C LEU A 540 -23.16 -10.23 12.86
N ARG A 541 -22.25 -10.74 12.02
CA ARG A 541 -21.87 -12.16 12.02
C ARG A 541 -21.30 -12.59 13.38
N GLN A 542 -20.39 -11.79 13.94
CA GLN A 542 -19.81 -12.02 15.27
C GLN A 542 -20.88 -11.91 16.37
N GLN A 543 -22.00 -11.23 16.07
CA GLN A 543 -23.13 -11.17 16.96
C GLN A 543 -24.05 -12.41 16.91
N GLY A 544 -23.82 -13.33 15.97
CA GLY A 544 -24.65 -14.51 15.73
C GLY A 544 -25.82 -14.25 14.77
N VAL A 545 -25.87 -13.09 14.12
CA VAL A 545 -26.93 -12.75 13.16
C VAL A 545 -26.68 -13.49 11.84
N PRO A 546 -27.64 -14.30 11.36
CA PRO A 546 -27.51 -15.00 10.08
C PRO A 546 -27.62 -14.00 8.94
N LEU A 547 -26.50 -13.77 8.25
CA LEU A 547 -26.45 -12.92 7.07
C LEU A 547 -26.51 -13.76 5.80
N GLY A 548 -27.32 -13.31 4.83
CA GLY A 548 -27.24 -13.83 3.47
C GLY A 548 -25.87 -13.54 2.84
N ALA A 549 -25.51 -14.30 1.79
CA ALA A 549 -24.21 -14.18 1.12
C ALA A 549 -23.88 -12.75 0.64
N ASP A 550 -24.90 -11.99 0.21
CA ASP A 550 -24.72 -10.65 -0.34
C ASP A 550 -24.66 -9.53 0.71
N ALA A 551 -24.90 -9.82 2.00
CA ALA A 551 -25.04 -8.78 3.03
C ALA A 551 -23.76 -7.95 3.27
N GLY A 552 -22.59 -8.55 3.07
CA GLY A 552 -21.29 -7.87 3.13
C GLY A 552 -20.70 -7.55 1.77
N ARG A 553 -21.44 -7.79 0.68
CA ARG A 553 -20.93 -7.62 -0.68
C ARG A 553 -21.02 -6.16 -1.11
N PHE A 554 -19.88 -5.62 -1.53
CA PHE A 554 -19.76 -4.28 -2.08
C PHE A 554 -19.26 -4.33 -3.53
N SER A 555 -20.01 -3.69 -4.42
CA SER A 555 -19.63 -3.49 -5.82
C SER A 555 -19.15 -2.05 -6.00
N PRO A 556 -18.13 -1.81 -6.84
CA PRO A 556 -17.65 -0.45 -7.08
C PRO A 556 -18.76 0.49 -7.55
N MET A 557 -18.69 1.73 -7.07
CA MET A 557 -19.59 2.84 -7.41
C MET A 557 -18.80 4.10 -7.79
N PRO A 558 -19.36 4.96 -8.65
CA PRO A 558 -18.82 6.29 -8.94
C PRO A 558 -18.52 7.11 -7.68
N LEU A 559 -17.51 7.98 -7.76
CA LEU A 559 -17.10 8.82 -6.62
C LEU A 559 -18.19 9.80 -6.16
N ASP A 560 -19.01 10.28 -7.09
CA ASP A 560 -20.12 11.19 -6.77
C ASP A 560 -21.19 10.47 -5.93
N ASP A 561 -21.52 9.22 -6.27
CA ASP A 561 -22.47 8.39 -5.53
C ASP A 561 -21.94 8.08 -4.11
N ILE A 562 -20.64 7.81 -4.00
CA ILE A 562 -19.93 7.67 -2.73
C ILE A 562 -20.09 8.94 -1.88
N THR A 563 -19.82 10.10 -2.50
CA THR A 563 -19.84 11.38 -1.80
C THR A 563 -21.24 11.67 -1.30
N GLN A 564 -22.27 11.43 -2.11
CA GLN A 564 -23.68 11.54 -1.72
C GLN A 564 -24.03 10.62 -0.55
N MET A 565 -23.59 9.37 -0.58
CA MET A 565 -23.80 8.40 0.49
C MET A 565 -23.17 8.85 1.83
N CYS A 566 -22.02 9.53 1.79
CA CYS A 566 -21.39 10.12 2.97
C CYS A 566 -21.99 11.47 3.39
N THR A 567 -22.46 12.32 2.46
CA THR A 567 -22.87 13.71 2.72
C THR A 567 -24.36 13.93 3.01
N TYR A 568 -25.27 13.19 2.37
CA TYR A 568 -26.72 13.32 2.59
C TYR A 568 -27.16 13.00 4.03
N SER A 569 -26.22 12.61 4.88
CA SER A 569 -26.44 12.27 6.28
C SER A 569 -25.97 13.32 7.28
N ASN A 570 -25.27 14.38 6.84
CA ASN A 570 -24.90 15.53 7.70
C ASN A 570 -25.94 16.67 7.70
N LEU A 571 -26.90 16.64 6.76
CA LEU A 571 -27.96 17.66 6.62
C LEU A 571 -29.31 17.25 7.24
N ALA A 572 -29.37 16.11 7.93
CA ALA A 572 -30.56 15.59 8.59
C ALA A 572 -30.50 15.69 10.14
N ASN A 573 -29.74 16.65 10.67
CA ASN A 573 -29.75 17.03 12.09
C ASN A 573 -30.46 18.38 12.27
#